data_AF-A0A847JBA6-F1
#
_entry.id   AF-A0A847JBA6-F1
#
_cell.length_a   1.000
_cell.length_b   1.000
_cell.length_c   1.000
_cell.angle_alpha   90.00
_cell.angle_beta   90.00
_cell.angle_gamma   90.00
#
_symmetry.space_group_name_H-M   'P 1'
#
loop_
_entity.id
_entity.type
_entity.pdbx_description
1 polymer ?
#
loop_
_entity_poly.entity_id
_entity_poly.type
_entity_poly.pdbx_seq_one_letter_code
_entity_poly.pdbx_strand_id
1 'polypeptide(L)' 'MSAFETFGVDTEAASDAKFECGICWHVYDPADGDPVWQVAPGTAFVDLPEEWRCPNCDAPKEKFMVLDGEARG' A
#
# COMPACT_ATOMS: atom_id res chain seq x y z
N MET A 1 -22.03 30.48 -13.92
CA MET A 1 -21.04 30.91 -12.92
C MET A 1 -21.10 29.93 -11.76
N SER A 2 -19.94 29.53 -11.27
CA SER A 2 -19.67 28.56 -10.20
C SER A 2 -19.65 27.09 -10.63
N ALA A 3 -18.42 26.61 -10.78
CA ALA A 3 -18.00 25.22 -10.87
C ALA A 3 -18.51 24.42 -9.67
N PHE A 4 -19.11 23.27 -9.94
CA PHE A 4 -19.29 22.23 -8.95
C PHE A 4 -18.09 21.30 -9.08
N GLU A 5 -17.05 21.62 -8.32
CA GLU A 5 -15.82 20.85 -8.23
C GLU A 5 -16.05 19.57 -7.42
N THR A 6 -15.30 18.53 -7.79
CA THR A 6 -15.17 17.27 -7.07
C THR A 6 -16.30 16.28 -7.31
N PHE A 7 -16.09 15.39 -8.27
CA PHE A 7 -16.07 13.95 -8.02
C PHE A 7 -15.09 13.32 -9.01
N GLY A 8 -13.83 13.75 -8.92
CA GLY A 8 -12.72 12.90 -9.37
C GLY A 8 -12.65 11.74 -8.39
N VAL A 9 -13.19 10.60 -8.77
CA VAL A 9 -12.70 9.33 -8.24
C VAL A 9 -12.20 8.57 -9.45
N ASP A 10 -10.97 8.93 -9.79
CA ASP A 10 -10.24 8.46 -10.94
C ASP A 10 -10.26 6.94 -11.02
N THR A 11 -10.69 6.46 -12.18
CA THR A 11 -10.63 5.08 -12.62
C THR A 11 -9.17 4.72 -12.95
N GLU A 12 -8.28 4.87 -11.98
CA GLU A 12 -6.84 4.61 -12.09
C GLU A 12 -6.29 3.83 -10.86
N ALA A 13 -7.18 3.27 -10.05
CA ALA A 13 -6.88 2.47 -8.84
C ALA A 13 -6.57 1.00 -9.16
N ALA A 14 -5.64 0.72 -10.08
CA ALA A 14 -5.20 -0.64 -10.36
C ALA A 14 -3.68 -0.86 -10.20
N SER A 15 -2.92 0.21 -9.91
CA SER A 15 -1.46 0.14 -9.73
C SER A 15 -0.99 0.53 -8.32
N ASP A 16 -1.93 0.75 -7.39
CA ASP A 16 -1.72 1.21 -6.01
C ASP A 16 -2.26 0.19 -4.99
N ALA A 17 -1.96 -1.10 -5.20
CA ALA A 17 -2.43 -2.13 -4.28
C ALA A 17 -1.72 -1.95 -2.93
N LYS A 18 -2.47 -1.57 -1.89
CA LYS A 18 -1.96 -1.44 -0.51
C LYS A 18 -1.88 -2.81 0.14
N PHE A 19 -1.00 -2.97 1.11
CA PHE A 19 -0.78 -4.26 1.79
C PHE A 19 -0.82 -4.07 3.30
N GLU A 20 -1.62 -4.86 4.02
CA GLU A 20 -1.68 -4.82 5.47
C GLU A 20 -0.89 -5.95 6.12
N CYS A 21 -0.08 -5.62 7.12
CA CYS A 21 0.53 -6.62 7.98
C CYS A 21 -0.52 -7.29 8.88
N GLY A 22 -0.73 -8.60 8.72
CA GLY A 22 -1.64 -9.36 9.59
C GLY A 22 -1.19 -9.53 11.05
N ILE A 23 -0.02 -9.00 11.43
CA ILE A 23 0.54 -9.08 12.80
C ILE A 23 0.30 -7.79 13.58
N CYS A 24 0.53 -6.63 12.95
CA CYS A 24 0.49 -5.32 13.62
C CYS A 24 -0.44 -4.31 12.93
N TRP A 25 -1.10 -4.71 11.85
CA TRP A 25 -2.00 -3.89 11.04
C TRP A 25 -1.34 -2.66 10.41
N HIS A 26 -0.03 -2.72 10.17
CA HIS A 26 0.67 -1.71 9.40
C HIS A 26 0.33 -1.83 7.92
N VAL A 27 -0.10 -0.73 7.30
CA VAL A 27 -0.40 -0.66 5.88
C VAL A 27 0.82 -0.14 5.13
N TYR A 28 1.35 -0.96 4.24
CA TYR A 28 2.32 -0.57 3.21
C TYR A 28 1.55 0.02 2.03
N ASP A 29 1.90 1.26 1.69
CA ASP A 29 1.34 2.00 0.56
C ASP A 29 2.45 2.13 -0.50
N PRO A 30 2.26 1.58 -1.71
CA PRO A 30 3.28 1.66 -2.75
C PRO A 30 3.51 3.09 -3.23
N ALA A 31 2.54 4.01 -3.12
CA ALA A 31 2.74 5.41 -3.46
C ALA A 31 3.68 6.14 -2.50
N ASP A 32 3.65 5.79 -1.20
CA ASP A 32 4.56 6.33 -0.19
C ASP A 32 5.88 5.54 -0.09
N GLY A 33 5.86 4.25 -0.44
CA GLY A 33 6.99 3.34 -0.29
C GLY A 33 7.26 2.99 1.17
N ASP A 34 8.53 2.88 1.55
CA ASP A 34 8.94 2.61 2.94
C ASP A 34 10.18 3.45 3.32
N PRO A 35 10.02 4.57 4.04
CA PRO A 35 11.14 5.43 4.41
C PRO A 35 12.09 4.79 5.42
N VAL A 36 11.63 3.78 6.19
CA VAL A 36 12.46 3.08 7.19
C VAL A 36 13.46 2.16 6.50
N TRP A 37 13.01 1.45 5.48
CA TRP A 37 13.84 0.60 4.63
C TRP A 37 14.46 1.34 3.44
N GLN A 38 14.26 2.65 3.34
CA GLN A 38 14.72 3.49 2.23
C GLN A 38 14.19 3.02 0.85
N VAL A 39 12.99 2.46 0.83
CA VAL A 39 12.28 2.10 -0.39
C VAL A 39 11.65 3.36 -0.97
N ALA A 40 11.87 3.59 -2.26
CA ALA A 40 11.34 4.76 -2.94
C ALA A 40 9.81 4.73 -3.02
N PRO A 41 9.16 5.90 -3.01
CA PRO A 41 7.75 6.00 -3.37
C PRO A 41 7.53 5.52 -4.81
N GLY A 42 6.43 4.82 -5.04
CA GLY A 42 6.09 4.15 -6.30
C GLY A 42 6.61 2.71 -6.42
N THR A 43 7.28 2.16 -5.41
CA THR A 43 7.69 0.75 -5.40
C THR A 43 6.50 -0.13 -5.05
N ALA A 44 6.18 -1.10 -5.91
CA ALA A 44 5.14 -2.08 -5.61
C ALA A 44 5.63 -3.08 -4.55
N PHE A 45 4.73 -3.57 -3.70
CA PHE A 45 5.09 -4.57 -2.67
C PHE A 45 5.73 -5.84 -3.24
N VAL A 46 5.37 -6.21 -4.47
CA VAL A 46 5.95 -7.37 -5.18
C VAL A 46 7.41 -7.16 -5.60
N ASP A 47 7.83 -5.91 -5.75
CA ASP A 47 9.20 -5.52 -6.11
C ASP A 47 10.12 -5.45 -4.87
N LEU A 48 9.55 -5.51 -3.66
CA LEU A 48 10.33 -5.51 -2.43
C LEU A 48 11.20 -6.78 -2.30
N PRO A 49 12.44 -6.63 -1.80
CA PRO A 49 13.33 -7.77 -1.59
C PRO A 49 12.73 -8.79 -0.62
N GLU A 50 13.16 -10.05 -0.70
CA GLU A 50 12.70 -11.13 0.17
C GLU A 50 13.05 -10.90 1.64
N GLU A 51 14.13 -10.14 1.87
CA GLU A 51 14.63 -9.77 3.18
C GLU A 51 13.86 -8.59 3.81
N TRP A 52 12.96 -7.95 3.06
CA TRP A 52 12.14 -6.87 3.58
C TRP A 52 11.19 -7.39 4.66
N ARG A 53 11.09 -6.62 5.76
CA ARG A 53 10.24 -6.92 6.90
C ARG A 53 9.45 -5.69 7.27
N CYS A 54 8.28 -5.90 7.88
CA CYS A 54 7.43 -4.83 8.36
C CYS A 54 8.24 -3.86 9.26
N PRO A 55 8.28 -2.56 8.95
CA PRO A 55 9.04 -1.60 9.75
C PRO A 55 8.51 -1.43 11.18
N ASN A 56 7.28 -1.87 11.45
CA ASN A 56 6.64 -1.76 12.76
C ASN A 56 6.82 -3.01 13.65
N CYS A 57 6.89 -4.21 13.07
CA CYS A 57 6.88 -5.46 13.85
C CYS A 57 7.88 -6.53 13.38
N ASP A 58 8.70 -6.23 12.38
CA ASP A 58 9.69 -7.14 11.81
C ASP A 58 9.10 -8.43 11.18
N ALA A 59 7.78 -8.46 10.95
CA ALA A 59 7.13 -9.59 10.28
C ALA A 59 7.57 -9.69 8.81
N PRO A 60 7.75 -10.91 8.28
CA PRO A 60 8.13 -11.09 6.88
C PRO A 60 7.01 -10.65 5.93
N LYS A 61 7.37 -10.31 4.70
CA LYS A 61 6.41 -9.89 3.65
C LYS A 61 5.29 -10.90 3.39
N GLU A 62 5.53 -12.18 3.66
CA GLU A 62 4.55 -13.27 3.56
C GLU A 62 3.35 -13.12 4.50
N LYS A 63 3.46 -12.31 5.57
CA LYS A 63 2.35 -12.02 6.50
C LYS A 63 1.50 -10.83 6.07
N PHE A 64 1.83 -10.19 4.95
CA PHE A 64 1.04 -9.10 4.41
C PHE A 64 -0.10 -9.62 3.55
N MET A 65 -1.25 -8.96 3.65
CA MET A 65 -2.47 -9.25 2.91
C MET A 65 -2.79 -8.08 2.00
N VAL A 66 -3.25 -8.36 0.78
CA VAL A 66 -3.66 -7.33 -0.19
C VAL A 66 -4.89 -6.61 0.36
N LEU A 67 -4.77 -5.30 0.55
CA LEU A 67 -5.82 -4.35 0.92
C LEU A 67 -6.36 -3.62 -0.32
N ASP A 68 -6.54 -4.36 -1.42
CA ASP A 68 -7.25 -3.83 -2.59
C ASP A 68 -8.71 -3.58 -2.20
N GLY A 69 -9.19 -2.39 -2.56
CA GLY A 69 -10.32 -1.70 -1.92
C GLY A 69 -11.72 -2.30 -2.13
N GLU A 70 -11.89 -3.63 -2.08
CA GLU A 70 -13.20 -4.29 -2.15
C GLU A 70 -13.28 -5.55 -1.28
N ALA A 71 -13.10 -5.43 0.03
CA ALA A 71 -13.80 -6.31 0.98
C ALA A 71 -15.28 -5.86 1.11
N ARG A 72 -16.02 -5.85 -0.01
CA ARG A 72 -17.47 -5.65 0.00
C ARG A 72 -18.15 -7.02 0.05
N GLY A 73 -18.40 -7.49 1.28
CA GLY A 73 -19.45 -8.45 1.59
C GLY A 73 -20.62 -7.73 2.22
#